data_AF-H0R388-F1
#
_entry.id   AF-H0R388-F1
#
_cell.length_a   1.000
_cell.length_b   1.000
_cell.length_c   1.000
_cell.angle_alpha   90.00
_cell.angle_beta   90.00
_cell.angle_gamma   90.00
#
_symmetry.space_group_name_H-M   'P 1'
#
loop_
_entity.id
_entity.type
_entity.pdbx_description
1 polymer ?
#
loop_
_entity_poly.entity_id
_entity_poly.type
_entity_poly.pdbx_seq_one_letter_code
_entity_poly.pdbx_strand_id
1 'polypeptide(L)'
;MSTERLSRIMAFPLIFMGVLHFAAPKPFDALIPDEIPADKRTLTYASGVAEAVIGGGLLFRRTRRLAAAGAAALFIAVFPANINMVRLWQDKPAWMKAIAWLRLPLQIPMVLAAVKVYRGSKVEAEAS
;
A
#
# COMPACT_ATOMS: atom_id res chain seq x y z
N MET A 1 2.25 19.54 -7.65
CA MET A 1 3.22 18.42 -7.69
C MET A 1 3.02 17.64 -8.98
N SER A 2 4.08 17.38 -9.75
CA SER A 2 3.99 16.63 -11.02
C SER A 2 3.66 15.15 -10.81
N THR A 3 3.08 14.50 -11.82
CA THR A 3 2.79 13.05 -11.83
C THR A 3 4.04 12.24 -11.51
N GLU A 4 5.17 12.61 -12.10
CA GLU A 4 6.45 11.93 -11.89
C GLU A 4 6.92 12.02 -10.44
N ARG A 5 6.90 13.22 -9.84
CA ARG A 5 7.32 13.39 -8.44
C ARG A 5 6.41 12.59 -7.50
N LEU A 6 5.10 12.64 -7.72
CA LEU A 6 4.15 11.87 -6.90
C LEU A 6 4.35 10.37 -7.04
N SER A 7 4.63 9.89 -8.25
CA SER A 7 4.91 8.46 -8.50
C SER A 7 6.15 7.98 -7.74
N ARG A 8 7.23 8.78 -7.74
CA ARG A 8 8.46 8.44 -7.00
C ARG A 8 8.24 8.44 -5.48
N ILE A 9 7.48 9.41 -4.97
CA ILE A 9 7.12 9.49 -3.54
C ILE A 9 6.30 8.27 -3.11
N MET A 10 5.40 7.78 -3.96
CA MET A 10 4.63 6.56 -3.69
C MET A 10 5.45 5.28 -3.85
N ALA A 11 6.35 5.24 -4.84
CA ALA A 11 7.15 4.07 -5.15
C ALA A 11 8.05 3.65 -3.99
N PHE A 12 8.72 4.61 -3.35
CA PHE A 12 9.68 4.34 -2.28
C PHE A 12 9.08 3.57 -1.08
N PRO A 13 8.00 4.04 -0.42
CA PRO A 13 7.40 3.31 0.69
C PRO A 13 6.81 1.98 0.26
N LEU A 14 6.27 1.85 -0.97
CA LEU A 14 5.78 0.56 -1.47
C LEU A 14 6.91 -0.46 -1.62
N ILE A 15 8.04 -0.09 -2.22
CA ILE A 15 9.20 -0.99 -2.32
C ILE A 15 9.73 -1.34 -0.93
N PHE A 16 9.85 -0.35 -0.05
CA PHE A 16 10.33 -0.55 1.31
C PHE A 16 9.44 -1.52 2.10
N MET A 17 8.12 -1.32 2.09
CA MET A 17 7.17 -2.22 2.75
C MET A 17 7.16 -3.60 2.10
N GLY A 18 7.27 -3.66 0.77
CA GLY A 18 7.37 -4.91 0.03
C GLY A 18 8.53 -5.77 0.51
N VAL A 19 9.72 -5.16 0.67
CA VAL A 19 10.90 -5.82 1.26
C VAL A 19 10.68 -6.19 2.72
N LEU A 20 10.04 -5.30 3.50
CA LEU A 20 9.82 -5.51 4.93
C LEU A 20 8.90 -6.70 5.23
N HIS A 21 7.92 -6.99 4.35
CA HIS A 21 7.10 -8.20 4.44
C HIS A 21 7.94 -9.50 4.37
N PHE A 22 9.05 -9.51 3.64
CA PHE A 22 9.97 -10.66 3.60
C PHE A 22 10.97 -10.67 4.75
N ALA A 23 11.53 -9.50 5.07
CA ALA A 23 12.54 -9.36 6.11
C ALA A 23 11.99 -9.59 7.52
N ALA A 24 10.75 -9.15 7.77
CA ALA A 24 10.08 -9.25 9.06
C ALA A 24 8.57 -9.54 8.89
N PRO A 25 8.16 -10.77 8.50
CA PRO A 25 6.76 -11.07 8.19
C PRO A 25 5.85 -11.12 9.41
N LYS A 26 6.35 -11.56 10.57
CA LYS A 26 5.52 -11.86 11.76
C LYS A 26 4.60 -10.71 12.22
N PRO A 27 5.06 -9.44 12.25
CA PRO A 27 4.18 -8.32 12.56
C PRO A 27 3.02 -8.18 11.57
N PHE A 28 3.23 -8.45 10.28
CA PHE A 28 2.21 -8.37 9.25
C PHE A 28 1.23 -9.54 9.31
N ASP A 29 1.76 -10.76 9.51
CA ASP A 29 0.94 -11.97 9.73
C ASP A 29 -0.09 -11.70 10.85
N ALA A 30 0.35 -11.09 11.96
CA ALA A 30 -0.49 -10.80 13.11
C ALA A 30 -1.60 -9.77 12.84
N LEU A 31 -1.47 -8.94 11.80
CA LEU A 31 -2.50 -7.95 11.44
C LEU A 31 -3.59 -8.54 10.53
N ILE A 32 -3.34 -9.67 9.90
CA ILE A 32 -4.31 -10.31 9.01
C ILE A 32 -5.50 -10.81 9.84
N PRO A 33 -6.73 -10.37 9.53
CA PRO A 33 -7.95 -10.82 10.21
C PRO A 33 -8.14 -12.34 10.10
N ASP A 34 -8.60 -12.99 11.16
CA ASP A 34 -8.86 -14.44 11.20
C ASP A 34 -10.04 -14.84 10.30
N GLU A 35 -10.87 -13.87 9.91
CA GLU A 35 -12.02 -14.05 9.02
C GLU A 35 -11.60 -14.32 7.56
N ILE A 36 -10.33 -14.12 7.20
CA ILE A 36 -9.82 -14.41 5.86
C ILE A 36 -9.39 -15.89 5.80
N PRO A 37 -10.06 -16.75 5.00
CA PRO A 37 -9.78 -18.18 4.96
C PRO A 37 -8.55 -18.49 4.09
N ALA A 38 -7.40 -17.95 4.45
CA ALA A 38 -6.14 -18.19 3.76
C ALA A 38 -4.97 -18.16 4.75
N ASP A 39 -3.87 -18.81 4.39
CA ASP A 39 -2.66 -18.77 5.20
C ASP A 39 -2.10 -17.35 5.30
N LYS A 40 -1.94 -16.86 6.54
CA LYS A 40 -1.52 -15.48 6.83
C LYS A 40 -0.14 -15.18 6.25
N ARG A 41 0.79 -16.14 6.35
CA ARG A 41 2.15 -15.96 5.82
C ARG A 41 2.15 -15.82 4.30
N THR A 42 1.35 -16.63 3.63
CA THR A 42 1.16 -16.57 2.18
C THR A 42 0.59 -15.23 1.75
N LEU A 43 -0.43 -14.73 2.44
CA LEU A 43 -0.99 -13.40 2.18
C LEU A 43 0.03 -12.28 2.40
N THR A 44 0.83 -12.35 3.47
CA THR A 44 1.90 -11.39 3.75
C THR A 44 2.98 -11.36 2.66
N TYR A 45 3.40 -12.53 2.15
CA TYR A 45 4.33 -12.55 1.02
C TYR A 45 3.69 -12.13 -0.29
N ALA A 46 2.43 -12.50 -0.54
CA ALA A 46 1.70 -12.06 -1.73
C ALA A 46 1.55 -10.53 -1.76
N SER A 47 1.20 -9.90 -0.64
CA SER A 47 1.16 -8.44 -0.53
C SER A 47 2.55 -7.83 -0.69
N GLY A 48 3.59 -8.45 -0.13
CA GLY A 48 4.97 -8.01 -0.30
C GLY A 48 5.45 -8.00 -1.76
N VAL A 49 5.14 -9.06 -2.53
CA VAL A 49 5.40 -9.10 -3.98
C VAL A 49 4.62 -7.99 -4.69
N ALA A 50 3.32 -7.87 -4.40
CA ALA A 50 2.47 -6.88 -5.04
C ALA A 50 3.00 -5.46 -4.81
N GLU A 51 3.36 -5.12 -3.56
CA GLU A 51 3.97 -3.84 -3.19
C GLU A 51 5.26 -3.55 -3.94
N ALA A 52 6.19 -4.50 -3.99
CA ALA A 52 7.46 -4.34 -4.67
C ALA A 52 7.28 -4.14 -6.19
N VAL A 53 6.40 -4.94 -6.82
CA VAL A 53 6.11 -4.84 -8.26
C VAL A 53 5.40 -3.53 -8.59
N ILE A 54 4.41 -3.13 -7.80
CA ILE A 54 3.71 -1.85 -7.98
C ILE A 54 4.68 -0.69 -7.79
N GLY A 55 5.48 -0.71 -6.73
CA GLY A 55 6.46 0.33 -6.43
C GLY A 55 7.49 0.48 -7.56
N GLY A 56 8.05 -0.62 -8.06
CA GLY A 56 8.93 -0.61 -9.23
C GLY A 56 8.22 -0.11 -10.49
N GLY A 57 6.98 -0.55 -10.72
CA GLY A 57 6.16 -0.15 -11.86
C GLY A 57 5.81 1.34 -11.90
N LEU A 58 5.75 2.03 -10.75
CA LEU A 58 5.54 3.47 -10.66
C LEU A 58 6.74 4.30 -11.17
N LEU A 59 7.95 3.72 -11.14
CA LEU A 59 9.18 4.42 -11.53
C LEU A 59 9.27 4.62 -13.06
N PHE A 60 8.71 3.71 -13.85
CA PHE A 60 8.78 3.76 -15.32
C PHE A 60 7.52 4.34 -15.94
N ARG A 61 7.66 5.33 -16.84
CA ARG A 61 6.51 5.99 -17.51
C ARG A 61 5.57 5.00 -18.20
N ARG A 62 6.11 3.96 -18.84
CA ARG A 62 5.33 2.95 -19.59
C ARG A 62 4.39 2.13 -18.70
N THR A 63 4.80 1.80 -17.47
CA THR A 63 4.04 0.94 -16.54
C THR A 63 3.28 1.71 -15.47
N ARG A 64 3.62 2.99 -15.26
CA ARG A 64 3.11 3.85 -14.18
C ARG A 64 1.60 3.86 -14.08
N ARG A 65 0.88 3.91 -15.19
CA ARG A 65 -0.58 3.94 -15.19
C ARG A 65 -1.16 2.66 -14.58
N LEU A 66 -0.70 1.49 -15.03
CA LEU A 66 -1.15 0.20 -14.48
C LEU A 66 -0.72 0.04 -13.02
N ALA A 67 0.52 0.44 -12.70
CA ALA A 67 1.00 0.42 -11.33
C ALA A 67 0.18 1.32 -10.39
N ALA A 68 -0.22 2.51 -10.84
CA ALA A 68 -1.07 3.41 -10.05
C ALA A 68 -2.47 2.83 -9.80
N ALA A 69 -3.06 2.14 -10.78
CA ALA A 69 -4.29 1.39 -10.56
C ALA A 69 -4.09 0.25 -9.55
N GLY A 70 -3.00 -0.50 -9.68
CA GLY A 70 -2.60 -1.53 -8.72
C GLY A 70 -2.40 -1.00 -7.31
N ALA A 71 -1.76 0.17 -7.15
CA ALA A 71 -1.57 0.83 -5.87
C ALA A 71 -2.92 1.17 -5.20
N ALA A 72 -3.87 1.74 -5.96
CA ALA A 72 -5.20 2.04 -5.44
C ALA A 72 -5.92 0.76 -4.97
N ALA A 73 -5.89 -0.30 -5.77
CA ALA A 73 -6.49 -1.58 -5.43
C ALA A 73 -5.83 -2.22 -4.19
N LEU A 74 -4.50 -2.21 -4.14
CA LEU A 74 -3.73 -2.72 -3.01
C LEU A 74 -4.07 -1.96 -1.73
N PHE A 75 -4.10 -0.62 -1.77
CA PHE A 75 -4.48 0.18 -0.61
C PHE A 75 -5.86 -0.21 -0.13
N ILE A 76 -6.86 -0.38 -1.00
CA ILE A 76 -8.18 -0.86 -0.58
C ILE A 76 -8.10 -2.26 0.04
N ALA A 77 -7.36 -3.18 -0.58
CA ALA A 77 -7.24 -4.57 -0.14
C ALA A 77 -6.60 -4.73 1.25
N VAL A 78 -5.67 -3.84 1.65
CA VAL A 78 -5.04 -3.88 2.99
C VAL A 78 -5.86 -3.15 4.07
N PHE A 79 -6.97 -2.49 3.72
CA PHE A 79 -7.82 -1.80 4.69
C PHE A 79 -8.32 -2.68 5.84
N PRO A 80 -8.78 -3.93 5.60
CA PRO A 80 -9.22 -4.80 6.69
C PRO A 80 -8.11 -5.08 7.71
N ALA A 81 -6.86 -5.22 7.27
CA ALA A 81 -5.72 -5.41 8.17
C ALA A 81 -5.45 -4.16 9.03
N ASN A 82 -5.62 -2.95 8.48
CA ASN A 82 -5.50 -1.71 9.24
C ASN A 82 -6.62 -1.55 10.29
N ILE A 83 -7.85 -1.96 9.95
CA ILE A 83 -8.96 -2.01 10.92
C ILE A 83 -8.64 -3.03 12.02
N ASN A 84 -8.17 -4.22 11.65
CA ASN A 84 -7.86 -5.27 12.59
C ASN A 84 -6.72 -4.85 13.54
N MET A 85 -5.74 -4.11 13.05
CA MET A 85 -4.70 -3.52 13.90
C MET A 85 -5.28 -2.63 15.02
N VAL A 86 -6.29 -1.80 14.73
CA VAL A 86 -6.98 -1.00 15.76
C VAL A 86 -7.64 -1.92 16.79
N ARG A 87 -8.29 -3.00 16.36
CA ARG A 87 -8.92 -3.99 17.26
C ARG A 87 -7.89 -4.70 18.14
N LEU A 88 -6.75 -5.09 17.60
CA LEU A 88 -5.71 -5.86 18.30
C LEU A 88 -4.84 -5.01 19.24
N TRP A 89 -4.72 -3.71 18.99
CA TRP A 89 -3.77 -2.85 19.72
C TRP A 89 -4.40 -2.11 20.91
N GLN A 90 -5.55 -2.56 21.42
CA GLN A 90 -6.23 -1.91 22.55
C GLN A 90 -5.37 -1.83 23.82
N ASP A 91 -4.57 -2.88 24.07
CA ASP A 91 -3.69 -2.97 25.25
C ASP A 91 -2.27 -2.43 25.02
N LYS A 92 -1.99 -1.84 23.85
CA LYS A 92 -0.66 -1.30 23.51
C LYS A 92 -0.44 0.10 24.09
N PRO A 93 0.80 0.61 24.13
CA PRO A 93 1.08 2.00 24.49
C PRO A 93 0.31 3.00 23.61
N ALA A 94 0.00 4.18 24.16
CA ALA A 94 -0.82 5.19 23.49
C ALA A 94 -0.30 5.61 22.10
N TRP A 95 1.02 5.68 21.93
CA TRP A 95 1.64 6.03 20.64
C TRP A 95 1.38 4.97 19.55
N MET A 96 1.33 3.68 19.91
CA MET A 96 1.00 2.60 18.97
C MET A 96 -0.47 2.68 18.56
N LYS A 97 -1.38 2.90 19.53
CA LYS A 97 -2.80 3.15 19.27
C LYS A 97 -3.01 4.35 18.34
N ALA A 98 -2.29 5.44 18.57
CA ALA A 98 -2.33 6.63 17.73
C ALA A 98 -1.92 6.33 16.29
N ILE A 99 -0.84 5.56 16.09
CA ILE A 99 -0.44 5.08 14.75
C ILE A 99 -1.56 4.26 14.10
N ALA A 100 -2.16 3.33 14.84
CA ALA A 100 -3.21 2.47 14.31
C ALA A 100 -4.44 3.27 13.84
N TRP A 101 -4.89 4.20 14.67
CA TRP A 101 -5.98 5.11 14.31
C TRP A 101 -5.64 6.03 13.16
N LEU A 102 -4.42 6.55 13.10
CA LEU A 102 -3.97 7.45 12.03
C LEU A 102 -3.90 6.74 10.67
N ARG A 103 -3.58 5.44 10.62
CA ARG A 103 -3.52 4.69 9.35
C ARG A 103 -4.85 4.68 8.60
N LEU A 104 -5.99 4.65 9.30
CA LEU A 104 -7.31 4.60 8.68
C LEU A 104 -7.62 5.83 7.80
N PRO A 105 -7.60 7.08 8.32
CA PRO A 105 -7.84 8.26 7.51
C PRO A 105 -6.70 8.53 6.51
N LEU A 106 -5.46 8.14 6.81
CA LEU A 106 -4.33 8.29 5.88
C LEU A 106 -4.47 7.45 4.60
N GLN A 107 -5.33 6.44 4.60
CA GLN A 107 -5.55 5.62 3.41
C GLN A 107 -6.27 6.39 2.30
N ILE A 108 -7.11 7.37 2.66
CA ILE A 108 -7.84 8.23 1.71
C ILE A 108 -6.86 9.03 0.82
N PRO A 109 -5.94 9.84 1.36
CA PRO A 109 -4.97 10.56 0.53
C PRO A 109 -4.06 9.63 -0.27
N MET A 110 -3.75 8.42 0.23
CA MET A 110 -2.96 7.43 -0.52
C MET A 110 -3.70 6.92 -1.77
N VAL A 111 -4.98 6.59 -1.64
CA VAL A 111 -5.82 6.19 -2.78
C VAL A 111 -6.01 7.36 -3.75
N LEU A 112 -6.27 8.57 -3.25
CA LEU A 112 -6.42 9.76 -4.10
C LEU A 112 -5.13 10.09 -4.85
N ALA A 113 -3.96 9.93 -4.21
CA ALA A 113 -2.66 10.07 -4.84
C ALA A 113 -2.50 9.06 -5.99
N ALA A 114 -2.84 7.79 -5.77
CA ALA A 114 -2.81 6.75 -6.79
C ALA A 114 -3.73 7.09 -7.97
N VAL A 115 -4.97 7.50 -7.71
CA VAL A 115 -5.93 7.93 -8.76
C VAL A 115 -5.41 9.14 -9.53
N LYS A 116 -4.77 10.10 -8.85
CA LYS A 116 -4.16 11.27 -9.49
C LYS A 116 -3.02 10.87 -10.43
N VAL A 117 -2.15 9.95 -10.01
CA VAL A 117 -1.07 9.43 -10.86
C VAL A 117 -1.64 8.68 -12.06
N TYR A 118 -2.67 7.86 -11.86
CA TYR A 118 -3.34 7.12 -12.93
C TYR A 118 -3.89 8.07 -14.01
N ARG A 119 -4.62 9.11 -13.60
CA ARG A 119 -5.19 10.11 -14.51
C ARG A 119 -4.10 10.92 -15.22
N GLY A 120 -3.09 11.39 -14.48
CA GLY A 120 -1.96 12.15 -15.06
C GLY A 120 -1.18 11.34 -16.10
N SER A 121 -0.97 10.05 -15.85
CA SER A 121 -0.27 9.16 -16.78
C SER A 121 -1.06 8.92 -18.08
N LYS A 122 -2.40 8.95 -18.03
CA LYS A 122 -3.24 8.86 -19.23
C LYS A 122 -3.07 10.10 -20.11
N VAL A 123 -3.12 11.29 -19.50
CA VAL A 123 -2.94 12.57 -20.22
C VAL A 123 -1.55 12.66 -20.85
N GLU A 124 -0.49 12.23 -20.14
CA GLU A 124 0.88 12.20 -20.69
C GLU A 124 1.01 11.28 -21.91
N ALA A 125 0.26 10.17 -21.94
CA ALA A 125 0.26 9.23 -23.06
C ALA A 125 -0.54 9.73 -24.27
N GLU A 126 -1.60 10.51 -24.05
CA GLU A 126 -2.40 11.12 -25.12
C GLU A 126 -1.71 12.34 -25.76
N ALA A 127 -0.75 12.95 -25.06
CA ALA A 127 0.01 14.11 -25.53
C ALA A 127 1.36 13.76 -26.20
N SER A 128 1.72 12.47 -26.27
CA SER A 128 2.97 11.97 -26.89
C SER A 128 2.69 11.28 -28.22
#